data_AF-A0A954Y087-F1
#
_entry.id   AF-A0A954Y087-F1
#
_cell.length_a   1.000
_cell.length_b   1.000
_cell.length_c   1.000
_cell.angle_alpha   90.00
_cell.angle_beta   90.00
_cell.angle_gamma   90.00
#
_symmetry.space_group_name_H-M   'P 1'
#
loop_
_entity.id
_entity.type
_entity.pdbx_description
1 polymer ?
#
loop_
_entity_poly.entity_id
_entity_poly.type
_entity_poly.pdbx_seq_one_letter_code
_entity_poly.pdbx_strand_id
1 'polypeptide(L)'
;MSIPAPPPRAWQAELLTLWPQIERQTEFAVQKLRPGERDEARQSIFASVAVAYAELAAQGRAALAFPGPLVAYGLRHYQAGRLIGGRVNSRDVGSRRWRHVSGQRFASLADCQETLALADQRRATPAEIACLRIDFAAWLGTLSVRDRQLTRQLARGEETRQVAARFRLSAGRVSQLRRELYDSWQRFCGEPTPTPA
;
A
#
# COMPACT_ATOMS: atom_id res chain seq x y z
N MET A 1 -28.15 -22.14 -18.81
CA MET A 1 -29.44 -21.50 -18.46
C MET A 1 -29.18 -20.01 -18.25
N SER A 2 -29.52 -19.16 -19.23
CA SER A 2 -29.47 -17.70 -19.04
C SER A 2 -30.69 -17.28 -18.23
N ILE A 3 -30.46 -16.78 -17.02
CA ILE A 3 -31.51 -16.16 -16.21
C ILE A 3 -31.86 -14.84 -16.92
N PRO A 4 -33.11 -14.63 -17.37
CA PRO A 4 -33.49 -13.34 -17.94
C PRO A 4 -33.33 -12.26 -16.88
N ALA A 5 -32.63 -11.18 -17.21
CA ALA A 5 -32.46 -10.06 -16.31
C ALA A 5 -33.86 -9.54 -15.89
N PRO A 6 -34.09 -9.27 -14.60
CA PRO A 6 -35.34 -8.67 -14.17
C PRO A 6 -35.56 -7.36 -14.92
N PRO A 7 -36.81 -7.00 -15.27
CA PRO A 7 -37.08 -5.79 -16.02
C PRO A 7 -36.49 -4.58 -15.28
N PRO A 8 -35.78 -3.68 -15.99
CA PRO A 8 -35.17 -2.55 -15.33
C PRO A 8 -36.23 -1.74 -14.62
N ARG A 9 -35.98 -1.41 -13.34
CA ARG A 9 -36.86 -0.51 -12.58
C ARG A 9 -36.90 0.82 -13.33
N ALA A 10 -38.03 1.53 -13.34
CA ALA A 10 -38.19 2.77 -14.12
C ALA A 10 -37.04 3.78 -13.93
N TRP A 11 -36.53 3.91 -12.70
CA TRP A 11 -35.38 4.78 -12.40
C TRP A 11 -34.07 4.36 -13.08
N GLN A 12 -33.88 3.07 -13.37
CA GLN A 12 -32.67 2.58 -14.06
C GLN A 12 -32.65 3.05 -15.50
N ALA A 13 -33.79 3.02 -16.19
CA ALA A 13 -33.90 3.52 -17.56
C ALA A 13 -33.59 5.01 -17.62
N GLU A 14 -34.12 5.79 -16.67
CA GLU A 14 -33.84 7.24 -16.57
C GLU A 14 -32.35 7.51 -16.25
N LEU A 15 -31.75 6.76 -15.31
CA LEU A 15 -30.33 6.87 -15.01
C LEU A 15 -29.45 6.59 -16.24
N LEU A 16 -29.81 5.59 -17.05
CA LEU A 16 -29.08 5.25 -18.26
C LEU A 16 -29.06 6.39 -19.29
N THR A 17 -30.06 7.28 -19.29
CA THR A 17 -30.04 8.48 -20.15
C THR A 17 -28.94 9.47 -19.74
N LEU A 18 -28.60 9.51 -18.45
CA LEU A 18 -27.54 10.35 -17.89
C LEU A 18 -26.15 9.69 -17.96
N TRP A 19 -26.10 8.38 -18.18
CA TRP A 19 -24.90 7.56 -18.05
C TRP A 19 -23.70 8.03 -18.89
N PRO A 20 -23.85 8.41 -20.18
CA PRO A 20 -22.71 8.86 -20.97
C PRO A 20 -22.02 10.11 -20.39
N GLN A 21 -22.79 10.99 -19.74
CA GLN A 21 -22.24 12.17 -19.07
C GLN A 21 -21.59 11.81 -17.74
N ILE A 22 -22.20 10.89 -16.97
CA ILE A 22 -21.65 10.37 -15.72
C ILE A 22 -20.30 9.69 -15.98
N GLU A 23 -20.20 8.87 -17.01
CA GLU A 23 -18.97 8.17 -17.41
C GLU A 23 -17.87 9.17 -17.76
N ARG A 24 -18.15 10.12 -18.67
CA ARG A 24 -17.18 11.15 -19.08
C ARG A 24 -16.68 11.98 -17.88
N GLN A 25 -17.58 12.39 -16.99
CA GLN A 25 -17.21 13.18 -15.82
C GLN A 25 -16.44 12.35 -14.80
N THR A 26 -16.76 11.06 -14.66
CA THR A 26 -16.04 10.14 -13.78
C THR A 26 -14.62 9.94 -14.28
N GLU A 27 -14.43 9.70 -15.58
CA GLU A 27 -13.10 9.58 -16.21
C GLU A 27 -12.24 10.81 -15.96
N PHE A 28 -12.82 12.00 -16.14
CA PHE A 28 -12.14 13.25 -15.86
C PHE A 28 -11.80 13.40 -14.36
N ALA A 29 -12.74 13.06 -13.48
CA ALA A 29 -12.59 13.20 -12.03
C ALA A 29 -11.50 12.28 -11.46
N VAL A 30 -11.37 11.05 -11.96
CA VAL A 30 -10.37 10.07 -11.48
C VAL A 30 -8.98 10.27 -12.08
N GLN A 31 -8.83 11.12 -13.10
CA GLN A 31 -7.54 11.35 -13.77
C GLN A 31 -6.44 11.81 -12.80
N LYS A 32 -6.80 12.57 -11.76
CA LYS A 32 -5.86 13.05 -10.73
C LYS A 32 -5.45 11.98 -9.71
N LEU A 33 -6.10 10.81 -9.72
CA LEU A 33 -5.75 9.69 -8.86
C LEU A 33 -4.59 8.88 -9.45
N ARG A 34 -3.90 8.15 -8.56
CA ARG A 34 -2.83 7.22 -8.95
C ARG A 34 -3.40 6.15 -9.90
N PRO A 35 -2.67 5.72 -10.95
CA PRO A 35 -3.19 4.77 -11.94
C PRO A 35 -3.83 3.52 -11.33
N GLY A 36 -3.18 2.90 -10.35
CA GLY A 36 -3.71 1.69 -9.68
C GLY A 36 -4.94 1.92 -8.79
N GLU A 37 -5.32 3.17 -8.50
CA GLU A 37 -6.53 3.50 -7.72
C GLU A 37 -7.73 3.86 -8.63
N ARG A 38 -7.51 4.08 -9.94
CA ARG A 38 -8.54 4.64 -10.82
C ARG A 38 -9.71 3.69 -11.04
N ASP A 39 -9.44 2.41 -11.25
CA ASP A 39 -10.50 1.43 -11.52
C ASP A 39 -11.42 1.23 -10.32
N GLU A 40 -10.84 1.10 -9.13
CA GLU A 40 -11.60 1.03 -7.88
C GLU A 40 -12.42 2.31 -7.65
N ALA A 41 -11.82 3.47 -7.91
CA ALA A 41 -12.51 4.76 -7.79
C ALA A 41 -13.70 4.86 -8.75
N ARG A 42 -13.54 4.49 -10.02
CA ARG A 42 -14.62 4.48 -11.03
C ARG A 42 -15.80 3.63 -10.56
N GLN A 43 -15.53 2.37 -10.21
CA GLN A 43 -16.58 1.44 -9.77
C GLN A 43 -17.28 1.93 -8.50
N SER A 44 -16.52 2.49 -7.55
CA SER A 44 -17.09 3.05 -6.32
C SER A 44 -17.97 4.28 -6.58
N ILE A 45 -17.56 5.14 -7.52
CA ILE A 45 -18.35 6.30 -7.95
C ILE A 45 -19.62 5.83 -8.62
N PHE A 46 -19.55 4.91 -9.58
CA PHE A 46 -20.70 4.35 -10.27
C PHE A 46 -21.71 3.69 -9.32
N ALA A 47 -21.24 2.90 -8.35
CA ALA A 47 -22.09 2.33 -7.31
C ALA A 47 -22.76 3.42 -6.46
N SER A 48 -22.01 4.44 -6.04
CA SER A 48 -22.56 5.56 -5.26
C SER A 48 -23.60 6.36 -6.04
N VAL A 49 -23.34 6.61 -7.33
CA VAL A 49 -24.27 7.30 -8.24
C VAL A 49 -25.56 6.51 -8.38
N ALA A 50 -25.49 5.20 -8.60
CA ALA A 50 -26.68 4.36 -8.74
C ALA A 50 -27.53 4.33 -7.46
N VAL A 51 -26.89 4.20 -6.29
CA VAL A 51 -27.59 4.23 -4.99
C VAL A 51 -28.24 5.60 -4.76
N ALA A 52 -27.50 6.70 -4.93
CA ALA A 52 -28.03 8.04 -4.73
C ALA A 52 -29.18 8.36 -5.69
N TYR A 53 -29.09 7.92 -6.94
CA TYR A 53 -30.16 8.11 -7.92
C TYR A 53 -31.41 7.29 -7.55
N ALA A 54 -31.24 6.04 -7.14
CA ALA A 54 -32.34 5.20 -6.69
C ALA A 54 -33.06 5.79 -5.46
N GLU A 55 -32.31 6.34 -4.51
CA GLU A 55 -32.87 7.05 -3.35
C GLU A 55 -33.64 8.30 -3.75
N LEU A 56 -33.10 9.12 -4.66
CA LEU A 56 -33.79 10.30 -5.20
C LEU A 56 -35.07 9.91 -5.94
N ALA A 57 -35.04 8.85 -6.75
CA ALA A 57 -36.21 8.35 -7.45
C ALA A 57 -37.28 7.83 -6.49
N ALA A 58 -36.89 7.09 -5.44
CA ALA A 58 -37.81 6.63 -4.40
C ALA A 58 -38.49 7.81 -3.65
N GLN A 59 -37.82 8.95 -3.57
CA GLN A 59 -38.36 10.20 -3.00
C GLN A 59 -39.17 11.04 -4.01
N GLY A 60 -39.32 10.61 -5.27
CA GLY A 60 -39.97 11.40 -6.33
C GLY A 60 -39.15 12.61 -6.80
N ARG A 61 -37.82 12.59 -6.56
CA ARG A 61 -36.90 13.71 -6.80
C ARG A 61 -35.85 13.41 -7.88
N ALA A 62 -36.07 12.39 -8.71
CA ALA A 62 -35.16 12.02 -9.80
C ALA A 62 -34.87 13.18 -10.77
N ALA A 63 -35.85 14.05 -11.01
CA ALA A 63 -35.69 15.23 -11.87
C ALA A 63 -34.63 16.24 -11.37
N LEU A 64 -34.24 16.19 -10.09
CA LEU A 64 -33.18 17.04 -9.52
C LEU A 64 -31.78 16.43 -9.67
N ALA A 65 -31.68 15.22 -10.21
CA ALA A 65 -30.43 14.48 -10.30
C ALA A 65 -29.62 14.92 -11.52
N PHE A 66 -28.50 15.59 -11.28
CA PHE A 66 -27.56 16.00 -12.33
C PHE A 66 -26.27 15.18 -12.25
N PRO A 67 -25.64 14.81 -13.40
CA PRO A 67 -24.39 14.04 -13.43
C PRO A 67 -23.27 14.65 -12.58
N GLY A 68 -23.07 15.97 -12.67
CA GLY A 68 -21.97 16.67 -11.98
C GLY A 68 -21.99 16.47 -10.47
N PRO A 69 -23.08 16.84 -9.78
CA PRO A 69 -23.26 16.57 -8.35
C PRO A 69 -23.14 15.10 -7.99
N LEU A 70 -23.75 14.18 -8.76
CA LEU A 70 -23.70 12.74 -8.47
C LEU A 70 -22.26 12.21 -8.49
N VAL A 71 -21.49 12.54 -9.53
CA VAL A 71 -20.07 12.16 -9.66
C VAL A 71 -19.23 12.83 -8.57
N ALA A 72 -19.46 14.12 -8.29
CA ALA A 72 -18.72 14.84 -7.26
C ALA A 72 -18.94 14.25 -5.86
N TYR A 73 -20.17 13.89 -5.52
CA TYR A 73 -20.46 13.20 -4.25
C TYR A 73 -19.85 11.80 -4.25
N GLY A 74 -19.98 11.01 -5.32
CA GLY A 74 -19.34 9.70 -5.43
C GLY A 74 -17.82 9.78 -5.19
N LEU A 75 -17.15 10.78 -5.78
CA LEU A 75 -15.71 10.99 -5.58
C LEU A 75 -15.39 11.34 -4.12
N ARG A 76 -16.19 12.21 -3.48
CA ARG A 76 -16.02 12.55 -2.05
C ARG A 76 -16.23 11.33 -1.15
N HIS A 77 -17.19 10.47 -1.47
CA HIS A 77 -17.41 9.20 -0.77
C HIS A 77 -16.20 8.28 -0.90
N TYR A 78 -15.70 8.09 -2.12
CA TYR A 78 -14.48 7.32 -2.37
C TYR A 78 -13.30 7.89 -1.56
N GLN A 79 -13.02 9.19 -1.67
CA GLN A 79 -11.92 9.85 -0.96
C GLN A 79 -12.03 9.71 0.56
N ALA A 80 -13.24 9.78 1.12
CA ALA A 80 -13.51 9.59 2.54
C ALA A 80 -13.45 8.11 2.99
N GLY A 81 -13.23 7.17 2.08
CA GLY A 81 -13.25 5.73 2.34
C GLY A 81 -14.64 5.18 2.67
N ARG A 82 -15.71 5.85 2.21
CA ARG A 82 -17.11 5.44 2.40
C ARG A 82 -17.60 4.71 1.14
N LEU A 83 -17.10 3.49 0.95
CA LEU A 83 -17.43 2.65 -0.20
C LEU A 83 -18.79 1.96 -0.03
N ILE A 84 -19.51 1.76 -1.14
CA ILE A 84 -20.79 1.05 -1.16
C ILE A 84 -20.57 -0.47 -1.13
N GLY A 85 -21.43 -1.20 -0.42
CA GLY A 85 -21.41 -2.67 -0.37
C GLY A 85 -20.34 -3.29 0.53
N GLY A 86 -19.47 -2.47 1.14
CA GLY A 86 -18.45 -2.90 2.09
C GLY A 86 -18.65 -2.29 3.48
N ARG A 87 -18.07 -2.95 4.50
CA ARG A 87 -18.02 -2.36 5.84
C ARG A 87 -17.00 -1.23 5.87
N VAL A 88 -17.43 -0.04 6.25
CA VAL A 88 -16.52 1.07 6.55
C VAL A 88 -15.78 0.74 7.84
N ASN A 89 -14.49 0.43 7.76
CA ASN A 89 -13.68 0.05 8.92
C ASN A 89 -12.46 0.98 9.07
N SER A 90 -12.53 1.92 10.01
CA SER A 90 -11.40 2.80 10.32
C SER A 90 -10.30 2.14 11.16
N ARG A 91 -10.49 0.90 11.64
CA ARG A 91 -9.48 0.12 12.37
C ARG A 91 -8.66 -0.81 11.47
N ASP A 92 -9.14 -1.05 10.25
CA ASP A 92 -8.36 -1.77 9.25
C ASP A 92 -7.33 -0.83 8.63
N VAL A 93 -6.06 -1.04 8.98
CA VAL A 93 -4.93 -0.24 8.51
C VAL A 93 -4.90 -0.18 6.98
N GLY A 94 -5.21 -1.29 6.30
CA GLY A 94 -5.24 -1.36 4.84
C GLY A 94 -6.32 -0.51 4.17
N SER A 95 -7.37 -0.17 4.92
CA SER A 95 -8.53 0.52 4.38
C SER A 95 -8.22 1.98 4.00
N ARG A 96 -8.89 2.47 2.96
CA ARG A 96 -8.88 3.90 2.61
C ARG A 96 -9.45 4.77 3.74
N ARG A 97 -10.38 4.22 4.54
CA ARG A 97 -10.98 4.93 5.69
C ARG A 97 -9.95 5.21 6.77
N TRP A 98 -9.13 4.24 7.13
CA TRP A 98 -8.03 4.43 8.09
C TRP A 98 -7.03 5.46 7.58
N ARG A 99 -6.62 5.39 6.29
CA ARG A 99 -5.73 6.41 5.68
C ARG A 99 -6.31 7.82 5.79
N HIS A 100 -7.60 7.99 5.54
CA HIS A 100 -8.29 9.28 5.65
C HIS A 100 -8.35 9.80 7.10
N VAL A 101 -8.65 8.93 8.07
CA VAL A 101 -8.81 9.35 9.48
C VAL A 101 -7.47 9.55 10.18
N SER A 102 -6.47 8.71 9.90
CA SER A 102 -5.13 8.78 10.51
C SER A 102 -4.21 9.82 9.87
N GLY A 103 -4.50 10.24 8.64
CA GLY A 103 -3.60 11.07 7.82
C GLY A 103 -2.35 10.35 7.33
N GLN A 104 -2.20 9.05 7.62
CA GLN A 104 -1.03 8.26 7.24
C GLN A 104 -1.15 7.71 5.81
N ARG A 105 0.01 7.47 5.19
CA ARG A 105 0.11 6.94 3.81
C ARG A 105 1.00 5.71 3.80
N PHE A 106 0.65 4.76 2.94
CA PHE A 106 1.54 3.66 2.61
C PHE A 106 2.67 4.14 1.70
N ALA A 107 3.89 3.73 2.04
CA ALA A 107 5.03 3.74 1.15
C ALA A 107 5.30 2.30 0.69
N SER A 108 5.85 2.13 -0.51
CA SER A 108 6.35 0.80 -0.88
C SER A 108 7.49 0.44 0.06
N LEU A 109 7.56 -0.81 0.49
CA LEU A 109 8.74 -1.32 1.19
C LEU A 109 10.01 -1.19 0.32
N ALA A 110 9.84 -1.09 -1.01
CA ALA A 110 10.94 -0.81 -1.92
C ALA A 110 11.45 0.63 -1.87
N ASP A 111 10.58 1.58 -1.53
CA ASP A 111 10.96 2.98 -1.33
C ASP A 111 11.73 3.13 0.00
N CYS A 112 11.45 2.25 0.96
CA CYS A 112 12.24 2.05 2.17
C CYS A 112 13.51 1.25 1.83
N GLN A 113 14.49 1.90 1.18
CA GLN A 113 15.79 1.34 0.77
C GLN A 113 16.55 0.56 1.87
N GLU A 114 16.14 0.69 3.13
CA GLU A 114 16.79 0.08 4.29
C GLU A 114 16.41 -1.38 4.52
N THR A 115 15.26 -1.87 4.00
CA THR A 115 14.66 -3.16 4.43
C THR A 115 14.62 -4.27 3.37
N LEU A 116 14.99 -3.98 2.12
CA LEU A 116 14.86 -4.93 1.00
C LEU A 116 16.03 -5.93 0.84
N ALA A 117 17.07 -5.83 1.66
CA ALA A 117 18.25 -6.70 1.51
C ALA A 117 18.16 -8.01 2.31
N LEU A 118 17.03 -8.31 2.95
CA LEU A 118 16.85 -9.57 3.63
C LEU A 118 16.16 -10.53 2.66
N ALA A 119 16.91 -11.51 2.15
CA ALA A 119 16.37 -12.58 1.31
C ALA A 119 15.14 -13.18 1.98
N ASP A 120 14.04 -13.37 1.23
CA ASP A 120 12.84 -14.03 1.71
C ASP A 120 13.21 -15.42 2.24
N GLN A 121 13.33 -15.54 3.56
CA GLN A 121 13.48 -16.82 4.21
C GLN A 121 12.12 -17.52 4.08
N ARG A 122 12.03 -18.50 3.16
CA ARG A 122 10.82 -19.30 2.90
C ARG A 122 10.24 -20.02 4.12
N ARG A 123 10.96 -20.03 5.26
CA ARG A 123 10.56 -20.66 6.52
C ARG A 123 10.10 -19.67 7.59
N ALA A 124 10.29 -18.36 7.39
CA ALA A 124 9.91 -17.34 8.37
C ALA A 124 8.44 -16.96 8.21
N THR A 125 7.74 -16.82 9.33
CA THR A 125 6.38 -16.29 9.37
C THR A 125 6.35 -14.81 8.99
N PRO A 126 5.22 -14.27 8.52
CA PRO A 126 5.09 -12.83 8.26
C PRO A 126 5.45 -11.94 9.47
N ALA A 127 5.18 -12.42 10.69
CA ALA A 127 5.52 -11.71 11.93
C ALA A 127 7.04 -11.66 12.16
N GLU A 128 7.75 -12.78 11.96
CA GLU A 128 9.21 -12.83 12.09
C GLU A 128 9.91 -11.98 11.02
N ILE A 129 9.40 -11.98 9.78
CA ILE A 129 9.91 -11.13 8.71
C ILE A 129 9.72 -9.65 9.06
N ALA A 130 8.56 -9.29 9.61
CA ALA A 130 8.28 -7.92 10.04
C ALA A 130 9.20 -7.48 11.19
N CYS A 131 9.35 -8.33 12.22
CA CYS A 131 10.24 -8.09 13.36
C CYS A 131 11.69 -7.86 12.90
N LEU A 132 12.22 -8.80 12.10
CA LEU A 132 13.56 -8.70 11.54
C LEU A 132 13.74 -7.41 10.73
N ARG A 133 12.78 -7.05 9.89
CA ARG A 133 12.84 -5.83 9.07
C ARG A 133 12.88 -4.55 9.93
N ILE A 134 12.05 -4.48 10.96
CA ILE A 134 11.99 -3.33 11.87
C ILE A 134 13.31 -3.20 12.65
N ASP A 135 13.74 -4.29 13.28
CA ASP A 135 14.92 -4.29 14.14
C ASP A 135 16.20 -4.08 13.32
N PHE A 136 16.30 -4.69 12.14
CA PHE A 136 17.45 -4.52 11.25
C PHE A 136 17.59 -3.09 10.74
N ALA A 137 16.47 -2.42 10.41
CA ALA A 137 16.50 -1.00 10.04
C ALA A 137 16.95 -0.12 11.21
N ALA A 138 16.42 -0.37 12.41
CA ALA A 138 16.81 0.36 13.62
C ALA A 138 18.30 0.17 13.94
N TRP A 139 18.80 -1.06 13.87
CA TRP A 139 20.22 -1.37 14.07
C TRP A 139 21.12 -0.75 12.99
N LEU A 140 20.77 -0.83 11.70
CA LEU A 140 21.49 -0.13 10.63
C LEU A 140 21.59 1.38 10.91
N GLY A 141 20.54 1.94 11.53
CA GLY A 141 20.47 3.29 12.08
C GLY A 141 21.67 3.67 12.97
N THR A 142 22.15 2.73 13.77
CA THR A 142 23.23 2.91 14.75
C THR A 142 24.64 2.87 14.16
N LEU A 143 24.80 2.31 12.96
CA LEU A 143 26.10 2.12 12.33
C LEU A 143 26.64 3.40 11.69
N SER A 144 27.96 3.47 11.54
CA SER A 144 28.60 4.52 10.72
C SER A 144 28.06 4.50 9.28
N VAL A 145 28.12 5.63 8.57
CA VAL A 145 27.67 5.71 7.16
C VAL A 145 28.36 4.67 6.29
N ARG A 146 29.67 4.45 6.51
CA ARG A 146 30.47 3.46 5.80
C ARG A 146 29.99 2.03 6.09
N ASP A 147 29.84 1.68 7.36
CA ASP A 147 29.48 0.31 7.75
C ASP A 147 28.05 -0.03 7.36
N ARG A 148 27.16 0.96 7.38
CA ARG A 148 25.79 0.83 6.85
C ARG A 148 25.79 0.52 5.35
N GLN A 149 26.61 1.20 4.56
CA GLN A 149 26.74 0.91 3.13
C GLN A 149 27.33 -0.48 2.88
N LEU A 150 28.35 -0.87 3.65
CA LEU A 150 28.98 -2.19 3.55
C LEU A 150 28.00 -3.31 3.92
N THR A 151 27.28 -3.16 5.03
CA THR A 151 26.25 -4.10 5.50
C THR A 151 25.16 -4.28 4.45
N ARG A 152 24.72 -3.21 3.80
CA ARG A 152 23.73 -3.29 2.71
C ARG A 152 24.22 -4.12 1.52
N GLN A 153 25.49 -4.03 1.14
CA GLN A 153 26.04 -4.86 0.07
C GLN A 153 26.10 -6.33 0.51
N LEU A 154 26.59 -6.59 1.73
CA LEU A 154 26.67 -7.96 2.26
C LEU A 154 25.29 -8.62 2.39
N ALA A 155 24.29 -7.89 2.88
CA ALA A 155 22.92 -8.39 3.04
C ALA A 155 22.29 -8.80 1.70
N ARG A 156 22.60 -8.07 0.61
CA ARG A 156 22.17 -8.43 -0.76
C ARG A 156 22.76 -9.74 -1.30
N GLY A 157 23.69 -10.36 -0.57
CA GLY A 157 24.37 -11.59 -1.00
C GLY A 157 25.60 -11.34 -1.88
N GLU A 158 26.09 -10.09 -1.94
CA GLU A 158 27.30 -9.76 -2.70
C GLU A 158 28.52 -10.53 -2.18
N GLU A 159 29.37 -10.99 -3.10
CA GLU A 159 30.57 -11.74 -2.75
C GLU A 159 31.59 -10.87 -1.99
N THR A 160 32.30 -11.46 -1.03
CA THR A 160 33.32 -10.78 -0.22
C THR A 160 34.37 -10.05 -1.07
N ARG A 161 34.76 -10.62 -2.22
CA ARG A 161 35.73 -10.00 -3.14
C ARG A 161 35.18 -8.74 -3.81
N GLN A 162 33.91 -8.75 -4.20
CA GLN A 162 33.25 -7.61 -4.85
C GLN A 162 33.05 -6.47 -3.85
N VAL A 163 32.64 -6.79 -2.63
CA VAL A 163 32.56 -5.81 -1.53
C VAL A 163 33.95 -5.25 -1.19
N ALA A 164 34.97 -6.10 -1.11
CA ALA A 164 36.34 -5.66 -0.85
C ALA A 164 36.84 -4.65 -1.89
N ALA A 165 36.66 -4.93 -3.18
CA ALA A 165 37.00 -4.01 -4.27
C ALA A 165 36.24 -2.68 -4.16
N ARG A 166 34.92 -2.74 -3.93
CA ARG A 166 34.04 -1.56 -3.84
C ARG A 166 34.41 -0.62 -2.70
N PHE A 167 34.79 -1.16 -1.54
CA PHE A 167 35.16 -0.37 -0.36
C PHE A 167 36.66 -0.17 -0.21
N ARG A 168 37.47 -0.57 -1.21
CA ARG A 168 38.95 -0.50 -1.20
C ARG A 168 39.54 -1.14 0.06
N LEU A 169 39.02 -2.31 0.42
CA LEU A 169 39.45 -3.12 1.54
C LEU A 169 40.07 -4.42 1.06
N SER A 170 40.85 -5.07 1.93
CA SER A 170 41.23 -6.47 1.69
C SER A 170 40.03 -7.39 1.95
N ALA A 171 39.98 -8.53 1.26
CA ALA A 171 38.97 -9.56 1.53
C ALA A 171 39.00 -10.04 2.99
N GLY A 172 40.20 -10.12 3.59
CA GLY A 172 40.37 -10.43 5.02
C GLY A 172 39.70 -9.41 5.93
N ARG A 173 39.83 -8.10 5.64
CA ARG A 173 39.16 -7.05 6.43
C ARG A 173 37.64 -7.11 6.28
N VAL A 174 37.11 -7.43 5.10
CA VAL A 174 35.67 -7.63 4.91
C VAL A 174 35.15 -8.83 5.71
N SER A 175 35.92 -9.92 5.80
CA SER A 175 35.57 -11.08 6.64
C SER A 175 35.56 -10.74 8.13
N GLN A 176 36.51 -9.91 8.59
CA GLN A 176 36.51 -9.39 9.97
C GLN A 176 35.30 -8.51 10.24
N LEU A 177 35.03 -7.55 9.35
CA LEU A 177 33.85 -6.66 9.45
C LEU A 177 32.55 -7.45 9.48
N ARG A 178 32.44 -8.57 8.74
CA ARG A 178 31.26 -9.43 8.80
C ARG A 178 31.02 -9.99 10.20
N ARG A 179 32.07 -10.38 10.92
CA ARG A 179 31.98 -10.84 12.32
C ARG A 179 31.67 -9.69 13.26
N GLU A 180 32.39 -8.57 13.15
CA GLU A 180 32.15 -7.37 13.96
C GLU A 180 30.70 -6.86 13.85
N LEU A 181 30.15 -6.88 12.63
CA LEU A 181 28.76 -6.50 12.36
C LEU A 181 27.76 -7.52 12.90
N TYR A 182 28.06 -8.81 12.79
CA TYR A 182 27.21 -9.86 13.38
C TYR A 182 27.17 -9.76 14.91
N ASP A 183 28.32 -9.55 15.55
CA ASP A 183 28.40 -9.35 17.00
C ASP A 183 27.65 -8.08 17.43
N SER A 184 27.75 -7.01 16.65
CA SER A 184 26.99 -5.77 16.88
C SER A 184 25.48 -6.00 16.79
N TRP A 185 25.03 -6.77 15.79
CA TRP A 185 23.63 -7.15 15.64
C TRP A 185 23.13 -8.00 16.83
N GLN A 186 23.90 -9.01 17.25
CA GLN A 186 23.56 -9.85 18.40
C GLN A 186 23.40 -9.03 19.69
N ARG A 187 24.33 -8.09 19.94
CA ARG A 187 24.21 -7.16 21.07
C ARG A 187 22.98 -6.26 20.97
N PHE A 188 22.61 -5.82 19.77
CA PHE A 188 21.42 -4.99 19.56
C PHE A 188 20.13 -5.76 19.86
N CYS A 189 20.05 -7.03 19.47
CA CYS A 189 18.91 -7.90 19.77
C CYS A 189 18.85 -8.37 21.24
N GLY A 190 19.88 -8.06 22.04
CA GLY A 190 19.95 -8.47 23.45
C GLY A 190 20.35 -9.93 23.66
N GLU A 191 20.88 -10.63 22.65
CA GLU A 191 21.43 -11.97 22.82
C GLU A 191 22.85 -11.89 23.41
N PRO A 192 23.14 -12.55 24.55
CA PRO A 192 24.47 -12.56 25.10
C PRO A 192 25.40 -13.32 24.14
N THR A 193 26.40 -12.62 23.60
CA THR A 193 27.47 -13.23 22.78
C THR A 193 27.99 -14.50 23.48
N PRO A 194 27.94 -15.68 22.85
CA PRO A 194 28.47 -16.90 23.46
C PRO A 194 29.96 -16.70 23.71
N THR A 195 30.36 -16.78 24.98
CA THR A 195 31.75 -16.73 25.41
C THR A 195 32.52 -17.87 24.75
N PRO A 196 33.60 -17.61 24.00
CA PRO A 196 34.43 -18.68 23.45
C PRO A 196 35.15 -19.41 24.60
N ALA A 197 35.08 -20.75 24.58
CA ALA A 197 35.83 -21.64 25.45
C ALA A 197 37.30 -21.77 25.01
#